data_AF-A0A150GSA7-F1
#
_entry.id   AF-A0A150GSA7-F1
#
_cell.length_a   1.000
_cell.length_b   1.000
_cell.length_c   1.000
_cell.angle_alpha   90.00
_cell.angle_beta   90.00
_cell.angle_gamma   90.00
#
_symmetry.space_group_name_H-M   'P 1'
#
loop_
_entity.id
_entity.type
_entity.pdbx_description
1 polymer ?
#
loop_
_entity_poly.entity_id
_entity_poly.type
_entity_poly.pdbx_seq_one_letter_code
_entity_poly.pdbx_strand_id
1 'polypeptide(L)'
;MVQTQVEAARMGMELLERSQRHIAKLQGALDRIDNLNPTPASIHTPRCQVLSEIEDIVDLPYRADRCWEMMEADEGALVPAFEALSLLTGTARNAKLAWQRNNKSAAEVSELSAYLGRVDEVMGRFEERLFGGLLALPGLVELAKERPTLLVDCCRVVELQELLDAEYARVTMAAPAASTSASAASGLGQRRYRSRFFAGLTRGSQERFAPLLEMARACNEPNVTRKIDAEGDLVVSEARDYLGALTRLVRVREGREEEVVDPEELRAIEVFEEEVFDEAAYLDELLSYLYDMTDELAAVYDYAAPCFPPSYDIFNRMFQAYHVQFATVVDELGHRAAEGLSTKGALRVMDWVQKYMDTLRHLGRRI
;
A
#
# COMPACT_ATOMS: atom_id res chain seq x y z
N MET A 1 5.72 109.51 -5.36
CA MET A 1 6.71 108.72 -4.61
C MET A 1 6.07 107.67 -3.68
N VAL A 2 4.92 107.93 -3.06
CA VAL A 2 4.21 106.95 -2.20
C VAL A 2 3.56 105.81 -3.01
N GLN A 3 3.02 106.10 -4.20
CA GLN A 3 2.30 105.10 -5.02
C GLN A 3 3.21 103.99 -5.57
N THR A 4 4.46 104.32 -5.92
CA THR A 4 5.47 103.35 -6.36
C THR A 4 5.95 102.42 -5.23
N GLN A 5 5.94 102.89 -3.97
CA GLN A 5 6.26 102.05 -2.82
C GLN A 5 5.12 101.07 -2.48
N VAL A 6 3.87 101.49 -2.69
CA VAL A 6 2.68 100.63 -2.50
C VAL A 6 2.64 99.53 -3.57
N GLU A 7 2.95 99.85 -4.83
CA GLU A 7 3.04 98.85 -5.90
C GLU A 7 4.19 97.85 -5.67
N ALA A 8 5.35 98.32 -5.24
CA ALA A 8 6.47 97.44 -4.87
C ALA A 8 6.12 96.51 -3.70
N ALA A 9 5.42 97.03 -2.68
CA ALA A 9 4.95 96.22 -1.56
C ALA A 9 3.92 95.16 -1.99
N ARG A 10 3.02 95.51 -2.92
CA ARG A 10 2.02 94.58 -3.46
C ARG A 10 2.68 93.46 -4.29
N MET A 11 3.62 93.81 -5.16
CA MET A 11 4.40 92.80 -5.89
C MET A 11 5.23 91.91 -4.97
N GLY A 12 5.82 92.50 -3.90
CA GLY A 12 6.54 91.74 -2.87
C GLY A 12 5.65 90.73 -2.15
N MET A 13 4.41 91.11 -1.82
CA MET A 13 3.43 90.25 -1.15
C MET A 13 2.95 89.11 -2.07
N GLU A 14 2.71 89.38 -3.35
CA GLU A 14 2.36 88.35 -4.34
C GLU A 14 3.49 87.33 -4.56
N LEU A 15 4.75 87.79 -4.56
CA LEU A 15 5.92 86.90 -4.62
C LEU A 15 6.02 86.02 -3.37
N LEU A 16 5.73 86.58 -2.20
CA LEU A 16 5.75 85.86 -0.92
C LEU A 16 4.67 84.78 -0.88
N GLU A 17 3.42 85.09 -1.27
CA GLU A 17 2.34 84.10 -1.37
C GLU A 17 2.66 82.99 -2.38
N ARG A 18 3.31 83.33 -3.50
CA ARG A 18 3.75 82.34 -4.48
C ARG A 18 4.82 81.42 -3.87
N SER A 19 5.81 81.98 -3.18
CA SER A 19 6.86 81.21 -2.51
C SER A 19 6.30 80.28 -1.42
N GLN A 20 5.33 80.75 -0.64
CA GLN A 20 4.69 79.98 0.41
C GLN A 20 3.90 78.78 -0.16
N ARG A 21 3.21 78.98 -1.29
CA ARG A 21 2.55 77.88 -2.03
C ARG A 21 3.55 76.85 -2.58
N HIS A 22 4.73 77.28 -3.02
CA HIS A 22 5.77 76.36 -3.47
C HIS A 22 6.40 75.58 -2.31
N ILE A 23 6.63 76.23 -1.16
CA ILE A 23 7.13 75.57 0.06
C ILE A 23 6.13 74.52 0.54
N ALA A 24 4.83 74.82 0.57
CA ALA A 24 3.80 73.85 0.94
C ALA A 24 3.77 72.64 -0.01
N LYS A 25 3.99 72.84 -1.32
CA LYS A 25 4.11 71.73 -2.28
C LYS A 25 5.38 70.91 -2.08
N LEU A 26 6.51 71.54 -1.73
CA LEU A 26 7.76 70.85 -1.41
C LEU A 26 7.64 70.04 -0.12
N GLN A 27 7.00 70.58 0.91
CA GLN A 27 6.70 69.87 2.16
C GLN A 27 5.82 68.64 1.88
N GLY A 28 4.73 68.80 1.11
CA GLY A 28 3.89 67.67 0.72
C GLY A 28 4.60 66.64 -0.17
N ALA A 29 5.62 67.05 -0.95
CA ALA A 29 6.44 66.12 -1.72
C ALA A 29 7.46 65.40 -0.83
N LEU A 30 8.07 66.08 0.14
CA LEU A 30 8.96 65.48 1.14
C LEU A 30 8.21 64.49 2.02
N ASP A 31 7.01 64.83 2.50
CA ASP A 31 6.15 63.91 3.26
C ASP A 31 5.78 62.67 2.42
N ARG A 32 5.56 62.82 1.11
CA ARG A 32 5.33 61.69 0.21
C ARG A 32 6.58 60.83 0.03
N ILE A 33 7.76 61.44 -0.06
CA ILE A 33 9.04 60.73 -0.18
C ILE A 33 9.33 59.96 1.11
N ASP A 34 9.10 60.57 2.28
CA ASP A 34 9.25 59.90 3.58
C ASP A 34 8.24 58.76 3.76
N ASN A 35 7.01 58.92 3.26
CA ASN A 35 6.02 57.83 3.24
C ASN A 35 6.32 56.73 2.21
N LEU A 36 7.07 57.02 1.14
CA LEU A 36 7.49 56.05 0.13
C LEU A 36 8.76 55.28 0.55
N ASN A 37 9.51 55.78 1.54
CA ASN A 37 10.73 55.16 2.02
C ASN A 37 10.54 54.71 3.48
N PRO A 38 9.89 53.56 3.73
CA PRO A 38 9.86 53.03 5.08
C PRO A 38 11.31 52.79 5.51
N THR A 39 11.68 53.30 6.69
CA THR A 39 13.00 53.12 7.31
C THR A 39 13.62 51.74 7.03
N PRO A 40 14.95 51.62 6.85
CA PRO A 40 15.60 50.36 6.47
C PRO A 40 15.26 49.20 7.43
N ALA A 41 14.92 49.47 8.68
CA ALA A 41 14.48 48.47 9.66
C ALA A 41 13.16 47.75 9.29
N SER A 42 12.27 48.36 8.52
CA SER A 42 10.96 47.79 8.16
C SER A 42 11.00 46.89 6.92
N ILE A 43 12.04 46.97 6.09
CA ILE A 43 12.21 46.13 4.89
C ILE A 43 12.99 44.85 5.22
N HIS A 44 13.85 44.88 6.24
CA HIS A 44 14.64 43.72 6.65
C HIS A 44 13.78 42.60 7.26
N THR A 45 12.77 42.92 8.07
CA THR A 45 11.91 41.91 8.70
C THR A 45 11.11 41.05 7.71
N PRO A 46 10.38 41.62 6.72
CA PRO A 46 9.66 40.81 5.73
C PRO A 46 10.63 40.09 4.78
N ARG A 47 11.81 40.65 4.48
CA ARG A 47 12.79 39.99 3.61
C ARG A 47 13.45 38.78 4.28
N CYS A 48 13.75 38.88 5.58
CA CYS A 48 14.24 37.74 6.35
C CYS A 48 13.16 36.65 6.52
N GLN A 49 11.89 37.03 6.68
CA GLN A 49 10.77 36.08 6.71
C GLN A 49 10.62 35.33 5.39
N VAL A 50 10.61 36.05 4.25
CA VAL A 50 10.52 35.42 2.93
C VAL A 50 11.71 34.51 2.63
N LEU A 51 12.92 34.88 3.04
CA LEU A 51 14.10 34.03 2.88
C LEU A 51 14.01 32.77 3.74
N SER A 52 13.53 32.89 4.98
CA SER A 52 13.26 31.74 5.86
C SER A 52 12.19 30.82 5.28
N GLU A 53 11.09 31.37 4.77
CA GLU A 53 10.01 30.58 4.15
C GLU A 53 10.48 29.85 2.88
N ILE A 54 11.39 30.47 2.09
CA ILE A 54 11.99 29.83 0.93
C ILE A 54 12.95 28.70 1.36
N GLU A 55 13.77 28.94 2.38
CA GLU A 55 14.65 27.92 2.96
C GLU A 55 13.83 26.70 3.44
N ASP A 56 12.73 26.96 4.14
CA ASP A 56 11.80 25.92 4.60
C ASP A 56 11.17 25.11 3.46
N ILE A 57 10.89 25.73 2.30
CA ILE A 57 10.36 25.04 1.10
C ILE A 57 11.44 24.21 0.41
N VAL A 58 12.66 24.74 0.31
CA VAL A 58 13.79 24.04 -0.32
C VAL A 58 14.16 22.80 0.50
N ASP A 59 14.09 22.86 1.82
CA ASP A 59 14.47 21.72 2.66
C ASP A 59 13.43 20.59 2.73
N LEU A 60 12.23 20.76 2.16
CA LEU A 60 11.13 19.77 2.26
C LEU A 60 11.52 18.37 1.78
N PRO A 61 12.14 18.17 0.59
CA PRO A 61 12.51 16.82 0.15
C PRO A 61 13.54 16.16 1.05
N TYR A 62 14.53 16.93 1.55
CA TYR A 62 15.54 16.42 2.46
C TYR A 62 14.93 15.98 3.80
N ARG A 63 14.00 16.78 4.33
CA ARG A 63 13.25 16.44 5.55
C ARG A 63 12.39 15.20 5.35
N ALA A 64 11.81 15.01 4.17
CA ALA A 64 11.04 13.80 3.85
C ALA A 64 11.94 12.56 3.84
N ASP A 65 13.10 12.62 3.19
CA ASP A 65 14.07 11.51 3.22
C ASP A 65 14.55 11.20 4.64
N ARG A 66 14.78 12.22 5.49
CA ARG A 66 15.12 12.01 6.90
C ARG A 66 14.03 11.28 7.69
N CYS A 67 12.75 11.56 7.40
CA CYS A 67 11.65 10.82 8.01
C CYS A 67 11.68 9.34 7.59
N TRP A 68 12.04 9.06 6.34
CA TRP A 68 12.23 7.69 5.85
C TRP A 68 13.39 6.98 6.56
N GLU A 69 14.56 7.60 6.63
CA GLU A 69 15.74 7.05 7.32
C GLU A 69 15.46 6.76 8.81
N MET A 70 14.72 7.65 9.47
CA MET A 70 14.33 7.48 10.87
C MET A 70 13.44 6.24 11.07
N MET A 71 12.48 6.01 10.18
CA MET A 71 11.59 4.85 10.21
C MET A 71 12.33 3.54 9.87
N GLU A 72 13.32 3.58 8.98
CA GLU A 72 14.15 2.39 8.70
C GLU A 72 15.04 2.00 9.88
N ALA A 73 15.49 2.98 10.67
CA ALA A 73 16.33 2.73 11.83
C ALA A 73 15.55 2.27 13.07
N ASP A 74 14.32 2.76 13.26
CA ASP A 74 13.48 2.45 14.42
C ASP A 74 12.02 2.20 14.00
N GLU A 75 11.54 0.99 14.27
CA GLU A 75 10.15 0.59 13.98
C GLU A 75 9.13 1.35 14.83
N GLY A 76 9.52 1.82 16.03
CA GLY A 76 8.70 2.70 16.87
C GLY A 76 8.51 4.10 16.30
N ALA A 77 9.30 4.47 15.28
CA ALA A 77 9.19 5.76 14.61
C ALA A 77 8.13 5.80 13.50
N LEU A 78 7.36 4.71 13.29
CA LEU A 78 6.33 4.64 12.23
C LEU A 78 5.29 5.78 12.33
N VAL A 79 4.71 5.98 13.51
CA VAL A 79 3.68 7.02 13.73
C VAL A 79 4.28 8.43 13.61
N PRO A 80 5.39 8.78 14.30
CA PRO A 80 6.03 10.07 14.13
C PRO A 80 6.46 10.37 12.68
N ALA A 81 6.98 9.36 11.97
CA ALA A 81 7.36 9.51 10.56
C ALA A 81 6.13 9.80 9.69
N PHE A 82 5.01 9.14 9.92
CA PHE A 82 3.77 9.40 9.19
C PHE A 82 3.22 10.81 9.44
N GLU A 83 3.20 11.27 10.70
CA GLU A 83 2.75 12.63 11.05
C GLU A 83 3.62 13.69 10.37
N ALA A 84 4.95 13.53 10.45
CA ALA A 84 5.90 14.43 9.81
C ALA A 84 5.77 14.41 8.27
N LEU A 85 5.66 13.23 7.66
CA LEU A 85 5.47 13.10 6.21
C LEU A 85 4.14 13.71 5.76
N SER A 86 3.06 13.51 6.52
CA SER A 86 1.75 14.09 6.20
C SER A 86 1.78 15.62 6.20
N LEU A 87 2.46 16.21 7.18
CA LEU A 87 2.71 17.65 7.23
C LEU A 87 3.54 18.11 6.02
N LEU A 88 4.66 17.42 5.73
CA LEU A 88 5.56 17.77 4.62
C LEU A 88 4.84 17.67 3.27
N THR A 89 4.04 16.63 3.04
CA THR A 89 3.23 16.48 1.84
C THR A 89 2.21 17.62 1.71
N GLY A 90 1.55 17.99 2.82
CA GLY A 90 0.64 19.14 2.85
C GLY A 90 1.35 20.45 2.48
N THR A 91 2.50 20.72 3.09
CA THR A 91 3.32 21.92 2.83
C THR A 91 3.84 21.95 1.39
N ALA A 92 4.40 20.85 0.90
CA ALA A 92 4.91 20.73 -0.47
C ALA A 92 3.79 20.99 -1.50
N ARG A 93 2.59 20.46 -1.26
CA ARG A 93 1.44 20.71 -2.12
C ARG A 93 0.98 22.16 -2.08
N ASN A 94 0.90 22.77 -0.90
CA ASN A 94 0.55 24.18 -0.76
C ASN A 94 1.57 25.07 -1.49
N ALA A 95 2.86 24.75 -1.40
CA ALA A 95 3.92 25.43 -2.14
C ALA A 95 3.76 25.27 -3.66
N LYS A 96 3.50 24.04 -4.16
CA LYS A 96 3.21 23.79 -5.59
C LYS A 96 2.03 24.63 -6.08
N LEU A 97 0.93 24.68 -5.34
CA LEU A 97 -0.27 25.44 -5.73
C LEU A 97 -0.06 26.96 -5.67
N ALA A 98 0.64 27.45 -4.65
CA ALA A 98 1.01 28.86 -4.55
C ALA A 98 1.91 29.28 -5.71
N TRP A 99 2.89 28.44 -6.06
CA TRP A 99 3.80 28.69 -7.18
C TRP A 99 3.08 28.69 -8.53
N GLN A 100 2.16 27.73 -8.76
CA GLN A 100 1.33 27.68 -9.96
C GLN A 100 0.44 28.92 -10.14
N ARG A 101 -0.04 29.51 -9.04
CA ARG A 101 -0.87 30.73 -9.08
C ARG A 101 -0.06 31.99 -9.38
N ASN A 102 1.18 32.04 -8.89
CA ASN A 102 1.99 33.25 -8.90
C ASN A 102 2.99 33.30 -10.07
N ASN A 103 3.44 32.15 -10.59
CA ASN A 103 4.44 32.08 -11.64
C ASN A 103 3.81 31.90 -13.04
N LYS A 104 4.34 32.61 -14.03
CA LYS A 104 3.90 32.55 -15.43
C LYS A 104 4.75 31.61 -16.29
N SER A 105 5.94 31.24 -15.82
CA SER A 105 6.85 30.33 -16.52
C SER A 105 6.45 28.88 -16.28
N ALA A 106 5.95 28.20 -17.31
CA ALA A 106 5.58 26.79 -17.22
C ALA A 106 6.79 25.88 -16.90
N ALA A 107 7.98 26.24 -17.39
CA ALA A 107 9.20 25.47 -17.16
C ALA A 107 9.62 25.48 -15.68
N GLU A 108 9.63 26.66 -15.05
CA GLU A 108 9.99 26.81 -13.62
C GLU A 108 8.93 26.19 -12.70
N VAL A 109 7.65 26.25 -13.11
CA VAL A 109 6.57 25.56 -12.39
C VAL A 109 6.76 24.04 -12.45
N SER A 110 7.16 23.52 -13.61
CA SER A 110 7.45 22.09 -13.80
C SER A 110 8.66 21.63 -12.97
N GLU A 111 9.74 22.41 -12.98
CA GLU A 111 10.97 22.09 -12.24
C GLU A 111 10.74 22.04 -10.72
N LEU A 112 10.08 23.06 -10.14
CA LEU A 112 9.73 23.06 -8.72
C LEU A 112 8.75 21.92 -8.38
N SER A 113 7.78 21.66 -9.25
CA SER A 113 6.81 20.57 -9.05
C SER A 113 7.49 19.20 -9.03
N ALA A 114 8.51 18.99 -9.88
CA ALA A 114 9.33 17.78 -9.89
C ALA A 114 10.19 17.68 -8.62
N TYR A 115 10.85 18.78 -8.22
CA TYR A 115 11.66 18.83 -7.00
C TYR A 115 10.84 18.47 -5.75
N LEU A 116 9.69 19.13 -5.57
CA LEU A 116 8.75 18.85 -4.48
C LEU A 116 7.98 17.54 -4.69
N GLY A 117 8.06 16.93 -5.88
CA GLY A 117 7.51 15.60 -6.18
C GLY A 117 8.15 14.49 -5.36
N ARG A 118 9.42 14.68 -4.98
CA ARG A 118 10.15 13.73 -4.13
C ARG A 118 9.50 13.51 -2.76
N VAL A 119 8.80 14.50 -2.21
CA VAL A 119 8.03 14.34 -0.95
C VAL A 119 6.87 13.35 -1.15
N ASP A 120 6.21 13.41 -2.30
CA ASP A 120 5.13 12.48 -2.65
C ASP A 120 5.69 11.06 -2.89
N GLU A 121 6.88 10.94 -3.49
CA GLU A 121 7.58 9.66 -3.68
C GLU A 121 7.95 9.00 -2.34
N VAL A 122 8.45 9.76 -1.36
CA VAL A 122 8.73 9.23 -0.01
C VAL A 122 7.44 8.74 0.65
N MET A 123 6.36 9.52 0.55
CA MET A 123 5.05 9.09 1.07
C MET A 123 4.54 7.84 0.33
N GLY A 124 4.77 7.72 -0.98
CA GLY A 124 4.45 6.52 -1.75
C GLY A 124 5.20 5.28 -1.24
N ARG A 125 6.50 5.41 -0.98
CA ARG A 125 7.31 4.34 -0.36
C ARG A 125 6.80 3.97 1.03
N PHE A 126 6.33 4.93 1.81
CA PHE A 126 5.71 4.70 3.12
C PHE A 126 4.44 3.87 3.00
N GLU A 127 3.55 4.24 2.08
CA GLU A 127 2.34 3.48 1.82
C GLU A 127 2.63 2.07 1.30
N GLU A 128 3.64 1.90 0.44
CA GLU A 128 4.06 0.60 -0.06
C GLU A 128 4.56 -0.30 1.08
N ARG A 129 5.39 0.24 1.99
CA ARG A 129 5.83 -0.50 3.19
C ARG A 129 4.64 -0.86 4.09
N LEU A 130 3.72 0.08 4.31
CA LEU A 130 2.55 -0.12 5.17
C LEU A 130 1.60 -1.19 4.61
N PHE A 131 1.16 -1.04 3.37
CA PHE A 131 0.13 -1.90 2.77
C PHE A 131 0.68 -3.15 2.07
N GLY A 132 1.86 -3.05 1.45
CA GLY A 132 2.49 -4.16 0.73
C GLY A 132 3.38 -5.03 1.62
N GLY A 133 3.95 -4.45 2.68
CA GLY A 133 4.78 -5.19 3.64
C GLY A 133 4.02 -5.58 4.91
N LEU A 134 3.62 -4.59 5.71
CA LEU A 134 3.17 -4.82 7.10
C LEU A 134 1.71 -5.30 7.20
N LEU A 135 0.81 -4.77 6.38
CA LEU A 135 -0.63 -5.06 6.42
C LEU A 135 -1.10 -6.04 5.35
N ALA A 136 -0.21 -6.55 4.50
CA ALA A 136 -0.52 -7.59 3.52
C ALA A 136 -0.59 -8.98 4.17
N LEU A 137 -1.37 -9.90 3.59
CA LEU A 137 -1.37 -11.31 4.02
C LEU A 137 -0.24 -12.07 3.32
N PRO A 138 0.45 -13.02 3.99
CA PRO A 138 0.27 -13.44 5.38
C PRO A 138 0.97 -12.55 6.43
N GLY A 139 1.77 -11.57 5.98
CA GLY A 139 2.61 -10.73 6.85
C GLY A 139 1.87 -10.06 8.02
N LEU A 140 0.60 -9.73 7.87
CA LEU A 140 -0.25 -9.21 8.94
C LEU A 140 -0.39 -10.19 10.12
N VAL A 141 -0.57 -11.48 9.82
CA VAL A 141 -0.75 -12.52 10.85
C VAL A 141 0.59 -12.82 11.54
N GLU A 142 1.68 -12.85 10.78
CA GLU A 142 3.04 -12.97 11.31
C GLU A 142 3.38 -11.78 12.21
N LEU A 143 3.09 -10.56 11.76
CA LEU A 143 3.29 -9.34 12.51
C LEU A 143 2.48 -9.33 13.81
N ALA A 144 1.23 -9.79 13.78
CA ALA A 144 0.40 -9.91 14.97
C ALA A 144 0.99 -10.86 16.02
N LYS A 145 1.63 -11.96 15.59
CA LYS A 145 2.27 -12.95 16.47
C LYS A 145 3.58 -12.45 17.04
N GLU A 146 4.44 -11.87 16.21
CA GLU A 146 5.81 -11.53 16.58
C GLU A 146 5.93 -10.14 17.20
N ARG A 147 5.21 -9.15 16.67
CA ARG A 147 5.36 -7.72 16.98
C ARG A 147 3.99 -7.01 17.03
N PRO A 148 3.11 -7.35 17.99
CA PRO A 148 1.76 -6.79 18.08
C PRO A 148 1.74 -5.26 18.27
N THR A 149 2.76 -4.68 18.91
CA THR A 149 2.87 -3.22 19.09
C THR A 149 3.01 -2.49 17.77
N LEU A 150 3.79 -3.04 16.83
CA LEU A 150 3.96 -2.46 15.50
C LEU A 150 2.67 -2.55 14.68
N LEU A 151 1.91 -3.64 14.82
CA LEU A 151 0.58 -3.75 14.19
C LEU A 151 -0.39 -2.70 14.73
N VAL A 152 -0.38 -2.44 16.05
CA VAL A 152 -1.16 -1.36 16.66
C VAL A 152 -0.74 0.00 16.10
N ASP A 153 0.56 0.23 15.89
CA ASP A 153 1.05 1.48 15.27
C ASP A 153 0.62 1.62 13.81
N CYS A 154 0.61 0.54 13.03
CA CYS A 154 0.00 0.53 11.69
C CYS A 154 -1.48 0.91 11.73
N CYS A 155 -2.24 0.37 12.70
CA CYS A 155 -3.65 0.71 12.88
C CYS A 155 -3.82 2.18 13.25
N ARG A 156 -2.95 2.73 14.12
CA ARG A 156 -2.95 4.14 14.48
C ARG A 156 -2.71 5.04 13.26
N VAL A 157 -1.77 4.69 12.39
CA VAL A 157 -1.53 5.42 11.13
C VAL A 157 -2.78 5.44 10.25
N VAL A 158 -3.45 4.30 10.10
CA VAL A 158 -4.71 4.23 9.34
C VAL A 158 -5.78 5.14 9.95
N GLU A 159 -6.00 5.09 11.26
CA GLU A 159 -6.98 5.93 11.94
C GLU A 159 -6.63 7.42 11.87
N LEU A 160 -5.35 7.79 12.02
CA LEU A 160 -4.89 9.16 11.85
C LEU A 160 -5.19 9.68 10.44
N GLN A 161 -4.95 8.88 9.40
CA GLN A 161 -5.30 9.28 8.04
C GLN A 161 -6.82 9.43 7.84
N GLU A 162 -7.64 8.55 8.41
CA GLU A 162 -9.10 8.68 8.32
C GLU A 162 -9.61 9.93 9.04
N LEU A 163 -8.99 10.31 10.16
CA LEU A 163 -9.28 11.58 10.85
C LEU A 163 -8.90 12.78 9.98
N LEU A 164 -7.74 12.75 9.32
CA LEU A 164 -7.32 13.79 8.38
C LEU A 164 -8.29 13.88 7.18
N ASP A 165 -8.70 12.75 6.61
CA ASP A 165 -9.66 12.69 5.50
C ASP A 165 -11.05 13.22 5.91
N ALA A 166 -11.49 12.91 7.13
CA ALA A 166 -12.76 13.39 7.68
C ALA A 166 -12.73 14.90 7.93
N GLU A 167 -11.68 15.42 8.57
CA GLU A 167 -11.55 16.86 8.81
C GLU A 167 -11.47 17.64 7.49
N TYR A 168 -10.72 17.10 6.53
CA TYR A 168 -10.67 17.64 5.18
C TYR A 168 -12.04 17.69 4.51
N ALA A 169 -12.82 16.60 4.61
CA ALA A 169 -14.17 16.55 4.06
C ALA A 169 -15.07 17.62 4.70
N ARG A 170 -14.95 17.85 6.02
CA ARG A 170 -15.70 18.90 6.72
C ARG A 170 -15.33 20.30 6.24
N VAL A 171 -14.03 20.61 6.16
CA VAL A 171 -13.55 21.93 5.71
C VAL A 171 -13.97 22.20 4.26
N THR A 172 -13.89 21.19 3.39
CA THR A 172 -14.30 21.31 1.99
C THR A 172 -15.81 21.52 1.85
N MET A 173 -16.63 20.83 2.65
CA MET A 173 -18.10 20.98 2.62
C MET A 173 -18.59 22.29 3.26
N ALA A 174 -17.84 22.85 4.21
CA ALA A 174 -18.19 24.11 4.88
C ALA A 174 -17.81 25.37 4.07
N ALA A 175 -16.99 25.25 3.02
CA ALA A 175 -16.58 26.38 2.19
C ALA A 175 -17.71 26.80 1.23
N PRO A 176 -18.13 28.08 1.19
CA PRO A 176 -19.11 28.55 0.23
C PRO A 176 -18.54 28.47 -1.19
N ALA A 177 -19.36 27.96 -2.12
CA ALA A 177 -19.03 27.70 -3.53
C ALA A 177 -18.48 28.90 -4.34
N ALA A 178 -18.43 30.10 -3.75
CA ALA A 178 -17.97 31.33 -4.39
C ALA A 178 -16.53 31.74 -4.02
N SER A 179 -15.82 31.03 -3.13
CA SER A 179 -14.44 31.39 -2.79
C SER A 179 -13.43 30.63 -3.65
N THR A 180 -12.87 31.31 -4.65
CA THR A 180 -11.77 30.82 -5.52
C THR A 180 -10.47 30.52 -4.73
N SER A 181 -10.40 30.92 -3.46
CA SER A 181 -9.32 30.61 -2.52
C SER A 181 -9.43 29.22 -1.89
N ALA A 182 -10.64 28.63 -1.78
CA ALA A 182 -10.83 27.27 -1.24
C ALA A 182 -10.27 26.17 -2.17
N SER A 183 -10.03 26.48 -3.45
CA SER A 183 -9.43 25.54 -4.40
C SER A 183 -7.96 25.22 -4.10
N ALA A 184 -7.25 26.01 -3.27
CA ALA A 184 -5.87 25.71 -2.88
C ALA A 184 -5.80 24.73 -1.71
N ALA A 185 -6.78 24.75 -0.81
CA ALA A 185 -6.91 23.76 0.23
C ALA A 185 -7.49 22.43 -0.29
N SER A 186 -8.03 22.40 -1.53
CA SER A 186 -8.73 21.27 -2.18
C SER A 186 -7.83 20.06 -2.55
N GLY A 187 -6.84 19.72 -1.72
CA GLY A 187 -5.74 18.88 -2.15
C GLY A 187 -5.14 17.84 -1.21
N LEU A 188 -5.57 17.69 0.03
CA LEU A 188 -5.31 16.40 0.68
C LEU A 188 -6.34 15.43 0.09
N GLY A 189 -6.02 14.86 -1.07
CA GLY A 189 -6.89 13.88 -1.71
C GLY A 189 -7.16 12.78 -0.70
N GLN A 190 -8.45 12.49 -0.44
CA GLN A 190 -8.85 11.46 0.52
C GLN A 190 -8.08 10.17 0.20
N ARG A 191 -7.16 9.77 1.07
CA ARG A 191 -6.32 8.60 0.83
C ARG A 191 -7.07 7.30 1.15
N ARG A 192 -8.11 7.39 1.99
CA ARG A 192 -9.04 6.31 2.33
C ARG A 192 -8.29 5.04 2.76
N TYR A 193 -7.33 5.19 3.65
CA TYR A 193 -6.46 4.10 4.10
C TYR A 193 -7.24 2.91 4.63
N ARG A 194 -8.35 3.15 5.34
CA ARG A 194 -9.23 2.09 5.83
C ARG A 194 -9.88 1.31 4.69
N SER A 195 -10.35 2.01 3.66
CA SER A 195 -10.93 1.36 2.47
C SER A 195 -9.88 0.55 1.71
N ARG A 196 -8.68 1.11 1.55
CA ARG A 196 -7.54 0.43 0.90
C ARG A 196 -7.09 -0.79 1.67
N PHE A 197 -7.02 -0.70 3.00
CA PHE A 197 -6.69 -1.82 3.87
C PHE A 197 -7.66 -2.98 3.66
N PHE A 198 -8.97 -2.74 3.78
CA PHE A 198 -9.96 -3.82 3.62
C PHE A 198 -10.01 -4.37 2.19
N ALA A 199 -9.87 -3.53 1.16
CA ALA A 199 -9.73 -4.00 -0.21
C ALA A 199 -8.47 -4.87 -0.39
N GLY A 200 -7.37 -4.48 0.26
CA GLY A 200 -6.12 -5.23 0.31
C GLY A 200 -6.27 -6.59 0.98
N LEU A 201 -7.01 -6.69 2.08
CA LEU A 201 -7.31 -7.95 2.75
C LEU A 201 -8.15 -8.89 1.88
N THR A 202 -9.20 -8.37 1.24
CA THR A 202 -10.02 -9.17 0.34
C THR A 202 -9.18 -9.71 -0.82
N ARG A 203 -8.39 -8.85 -1.46
CA ARG A 203 -7.48 -9.26 -2.53
C ARG A 203 -6.43 -10.26 -2.04
N GLY A 204 -5.82 -10.03 -0.89
CA GLY A 204 -4.83 -10.93 -0.29
C GLY A 204 -5.43 -12.30 0.00
N SER A 205 -6.68 -12.37 0.48
CA SER A 205 -7.37 -13.64 0.65
C SER A 205 -7.60 -14.37 -0.67
N GLN A 206 -7.97 -13.67 -1.75
CA GLN A 206 -8.11 -14.28 -3.07
C GLN A 206 -6.77 -14.80 -3.62
N GLU A 207 -5.69 -14.02 -3.49
CA GLU A 207 -4.35 -14.41 -3.92
C GLU A 207 -3.84 -15.63 -3.15
N ARG A 208 -4.12 -15.71 -1.83
CA ARG A 208 -3.77 -16.87 -0.97
C ARG A 208 -4.50 -18.15 -1.37
N PHE A 209 -5.76 -18.04 -1.77
CA PHE A 209 -6.58 -19.18 -2.18
C PHE A 209 -6.45 -19.52 -3.67
N ALA A 210 -5.79 -18.70 -4.48
CA ALA A 210 -5.62 -18.95 -5.90
C ALA A 210 -4.94 -20.30 -6.20
N PRO A 211 -3.83 -20.70 -5.52
CA PRO A 211 -3.24 -22.02 -5.72
C PRO A 211 -4.20 -23.17 -5.38
N LEU A 212 -4.95 -23.04 -4.29
CA LEU A 212 -5.97 -24.02 -3.88
C LEU A 212 -7.09 -24.16 -4.92
N LEU A 213 -7.51 -23.04 -5.52
CA LEU A 213 -8.53 -23.05 -6.56
C LEU A 213 -8.02 -23.69 -7.85
N GLU A 214 -6.77 -23.43 -8.24
CA GLU A 214 -6.14 -24.10 -9.37
C GLU A 214 -5.97 -25.61 -9.11
N MET A 215 -5.59 -26.01 -7.89
CA MET A 215 -5.56 -27.42 -7.49
C MET A 215 -6.96 -28.06 -7.56
N ALA A 216 -8.01 -27.37 -7.09
CA ALA A 216 -9.37 -27.86 -7.16
C ALA A 216 -9.83 -28.07 -8.62
N ARG A 217 -9.48 -27.14 -9.52
CA ARG A 217 -9.75 -27.25 -10.97
C ARG A 217 -9.00 -28.42 -11.61
N ALA A 218 -7.76 -28.65 -11.20
CA ALA A 218 -6.92 -29.75 -11.66
C ALA A 218 -7.30 -31.13 -11.08
N CYS A 219 -8.40 -31.23 -10.32
CA CYS A 219 -8.91 -32.51 -9.84
C CYS A 219 -9.17 -33.47 -11.01
N ASN A 220 -8.69 -34.72 -10.88
CA ASN A 220 -8.70 -35.77 -11.91
C ASN A 220 -7.76 -35.54 -13.11
N GLU A 221 -6.95 -34.48 -13.10
CA GLU A 221 -5.88 -34.31 -14.09
C GLU A 221 -4.63 -35.08 -13.62
N PRO A 222 -3.83 -35.64 -14.55
CA PRO A 222 -2.62 -36.37 -14.17
C PRO A 222 -1.66 -35.50 -13.35
N ASN A 223 -1.21 -36.01 -12.20
CA ASN A 223 -0.32 -35.30 -11.27
C ASN A 223 0.99 -36.06 -10.98
N VAL A 224 1.11 -37.31 -11.43
CA VAL A 224 2.30 -38.14 -11.26
C VAL A 224 2.63 -38.86 -12.56
N THR A 225 3.89 -38.80 -12.97
CA THR A 225 4.41 -39.64 -14.06
C THR A 225 4.87 -40.97 -13.48
N ARG A 226 4.25 -42.06 -13.91
CA ARG A 226 4.64 -43.43 -13.56
C ARG A 226 5.39 -44.04 -14.71
N LYS A 227 6.46 -44.78 -14.40
CA LYS A 227 7.18 -45.57 -15.39
C LYS A 227 6.57 -46.96 -15.43
N ILE A 228 6.22 -47.44 -16.61
CA ILE A 228 5.70 -48.79 -16.84
C ILE A 228 6.56 -49.49 -17.87
N ASP A 229 6.68 -50.81 -17.79
CA ASP A 229 7.32 -51.58 -18.85
C ASP A 229 6.33 -51.98 -19.96
N ALA A 230 6.83 -52.61 -21.02
CA ALA A 230 6.03 -53.11 -22.14
C ALA A 230 4.98 -54.16 -21.75
N GLU A 231 5.10 -54.78 -20.57
CA GLU A 231 4.15 -55.75 -20.02
C GLU A 231 3.09 -55.08 -19.13
N GLY A 232 3.25 -53.78 -18.84
CA GLY A 232 2.38 -52.97 -17.98
C GLY A 232 2.75 -53.01 -16.50
N ASP A 233 3.90 -53.58 -16.14
CA ASP A 233 4.39 -53.62 -14.76
C ASP A 233 5.01 -52.26 -14.36
N LEU A 234 4.77 -51.83 -13.13
CA LEU A 234 5.28 -50.55 -12.62
C LEU A 234 6.80 -50.63 -12.40
N VAL A 235 7.55 -49.74 -13.03
CA VAL A 235 9.01 -49.60 -12.86
C VAL A 235 9.30 -48.67 -11.69
N VAL A 236 9.88 -49.22 -10.62
CA VAL A 236 10.22 -48.51 -9.38
C VAL A 236 11.56 -47.80 -9.51
N SER A 237 12.54 -48.45 -10.14
CA SER A 237 13.84 -47.84 -10.41
C SER A 237 14.48 -48.45 -11.66
N GLU A 238 15.22 -47.62 -12.39
CA GLU A 238 16.01 -48.05 -13.54
C GLU A 238 17.43 -47.47 -13.43
N ALA A 239 18.43 -48.25 -13.84
CA ALA A 239 19.79 -47.78 -14.03
C ALA A 239 20.18 -48.00 -15.49
N ARG A 240 20.72 -46.96 -16.13
CA ARG A 240 21.15 -46.99 -17.53
C ARG A 240 22.64 -46.75 -17.63
N ASP A 241 23.27 -47.36 -18.64
CA ASP A 241 24.67 -47.05 -18.96
C ASP A 241 24.80 -45.70 -19.68
N TYR A 242 26.04 -45.33 -20.02
CA TYR A 242 26.35 -44.09 -20.74
C TYR A 242 25.84 -44.07 -22.19
N LEU A 243 25.38 -45.21 -22.72
CA LEU A 243 24.76 -45.33 -24.04
C LEU A 243 23.22 -45.35 -23.96
N GLY A 244 22.65 -45.30 -22.75
CA GLY A 244 21.22 -45.29 -22.49
C GLY A 244 20.57 -46.68 -22.39
N ALA A 245 21.35 -47.76 -22.44
CA ALA A 245 20.87 -49.12 -22.30
C ALA A 245 20.61 -49.48 -20.83
N LEU A 246 19.54 -50.23 -20.56
CA LEU A 246 19.21 -50.69 -19.22
C LEU A 246 20.27 -51.65 -18.69
N THR A 247 20.78 -51.35 -17.49
CA THR A 247 21.77 -52.16 -16.76
C THR A 247 21.18 -52.83 -15.52
N ARG A 248 20.09 -52.26 -14.99
CA ARG A 248 19.33 -52.78 -13.86
C ARG A 248 17.92 -52.20 -13.92
N LEU A 249 16.92 -53.03 -13.67
CA LEU A 249 15.53 -52.60 -13.56
C LEU A 249 14.90 -53.26 -12.34
N VAL A 250 14.18 -52.46 -11.53
CA VAL A 250 13.31 -52.98 -10.47
C VAL A 250 11.88 -52.66 -10.85
N ARG A 251 11.07 -53.68 -11.05
CA ARG A 251 9.64 -53.57 -11.39
C ARG A 251 8.76 -54.26 -10.37
N VAL A 252 7.49 -53.87 -10.28
CA VAL A 252 6.50 -54.54 -9.44
C VAL A 252 5.65 -55.46 -10.30
N ARG A 253 5.84 -56.77 -10.14
CA ARG A 253 5.07 -57.81 -10.82
C ARG A 253 4.26 -58.60 -9.81
N GLU A 254 2.95 -58.72 -10.03
CA GLU A 254 2.01 -59.36 -9.10
C GLU A 254 2.11 -58.85 -7.64
N GLY A 255 2.45 -57.57 -7.46
CA GLY A 255 2.59 -56.95 -6.14
C GLY A 255 3.90 -57.29 -5.40
N ARG A 256 4.87 -57.89 -6.08
CA ARG A 256 6.23 -58.11 -5.55
C ARG A 256 7.25 -57.36 -6.38
N GLU A 257 8.24 -56.79 -5.71
CA GLU A 257 9.40 -56.21 -6.39
C GLU A 257 10.25 -57.33 -6.99
N GLU A 258 10.46 -57.25 -8.30
CA GLU A 258 11.32 -58.13 -9.08
C GLU A 258 12.49 -57.29 -9.61
N GLU A 259 13.71 -57.74 -9.30
CA GLU A 259 14.93 -57.13 -9.81
C GLU A 259 15.41 -57.90 -11.04
N VAL A 260 15.42 -57.22 -12.18
CA VAL A 260 15.93 -57.74 -13.44
C VAL A 260 17.34 -57.20 -13.65
N VAL A 261 18.31 -58.12 -13.70
CA VAL A 261 19.74 -57.82 -13.95
C VAL A 261 20.24 -58.55 -15.20
N ASP A 262 19.47 -59.48 -15.75
CA ASP A 262 19.87 -60.26 -16.92
C ASP A 262 19.97 -59.34 -18.15
N PRO A 263 21.17 -59.19 -18.77
CA PRO A 263 21.35 -58.31 -19.92
C PRO A 263 20.53 -58.69 -21.15
N GLU A 264 20.13 -59.96 -21.32
CA GLU A 264 19.27 -60.37 -22.43
C GLU A 264 17.83 -59.92 -22.21
N GLU A 265 17.32 -60.08 -20.99
CA GLU A 265 15.97 -59.66 -20.59
C GLU A 265 15.86 -58.13 -20.61
N LEU A 266 16.86 -57.41 -20.06
CA LEU A 266 16.89 -55.95 -20.02
C LEU A 266 16.90 -55.28 -21.40
N ARG A 267 17.43 -55.96 -22.44
CA ARG A 267 17.39 -55.45 -23.83
C ARG A 267 16.01 -55.56 -24.47
N ALA A 268 15.19 -56.49 -24.01
CA ALA A 268 13.84 -56.69 -24.51
C ALA A 268 12.81 -55.79 -23.81
N ILE A 269 13.15 -55.25 -22.64
CA ILE A 269 12.27 -54.39 -21.85
C ILE A 269 12.33 -52.95 -22.38
N GLU A 270 11.20 -52.45 -22.86
CA GLU A 270 10.98 -51.03 -23.12
C GLU A 270 10.24 -50.41 -21.92
N VAL A 271 10.69 -49.23 -21.50
CA VAL A 271 10.08 -48.47 -20.39
C VAL A 271 9.40 -47.23 -20.96
N PHE A 272 8.14 -47.06 -20.63
CA PHE A 272 7.28 -45.95 -21.01
C PHE A 272 6.96 -45.08 -19.79
N GLU A 273 6.68 -43.81 -20.04
CA GLU A 273 6.18 -42.89 -19.03
C GLU A 273 4.69 -42.66 -19.27
N GLU A 274 3.88 -42.93 -18.26
CA GLU A 274 2.43 -42.72 -18.26
C GLU A 274 2.07 -41.66 -17.21
N GLU A 275 1.25 -40.69 -17.61
CA GLU A 275 0.73 -39.68 -16.70
C GLU A 275 -0.53 -40.22 -16.01
N VAL A 276 -0.49 -40.32 -14.68
CA VAL A 276 -1.56 -40.89 -13.86
C VAL A 276 -1.98 -39.90 -12.79
N PHE A 277 -3.26 -39.93 -12.43
CA PHE A 277 -3.79 -39.21 -11.27
C PHE A 277 -3.64 -40.05 -10.00
N ASP A 278 -2.73 -39.63 -9.13
CA ASP A 278 -2.61 -40.12 -7.76
C ASP A 278 -3.51 -39.30 -6.83
N GLU A 279 -4.73 -39.83 -6.63
CA GLU A 279 -5.76 -39.21 -5.77
C GLU A 279 -5.28 -39.02 -4.33
N ALA A 280 -4.48 -39.95 -3.79
CA ALA A 280 -4.06 -39.88 -2.39
C ALA A 280 -3.10 -38.72 -2.16
N ALA A 281 -2.08 -38.61 -3.02
CA ALA A 281 -1.11 -37.51 -2.97
C ALA A 281 -1.80 -36.15 -3.21
N TYR A 282 -2.69 -36.09 -4.21
CA TYR A 282 -3.48 -34.88 -4.49
C TYR A 282 -4.29 -34.41 -3.28
N LEU A 283 -5.05 -35.32 -2.65
CA LEU A 283 -5.88 -34.97 -1.51
C LEU A 283 -5.06 -34.63 -0.26
N ASP A 284 -3.91 -35.26 -0.05
CA ASP A 284 -3.01 -34.93 1.07
C ASP A 284 -2.51 -33.49 0.96
N GLU A 285 -2.08 -33.09 -0.24
CA GLU A 285 -1.63 -31.72 -0.50
C GLU A 285 -2.79 -30.73 -0.35
N LEU A 286 -3.91 -30.96 -1.04
CA LEU A 286 -5.08 -30.08 -1.02
C LEU A 286 -5.61 -29.86 0.41
N LEU A 287 -5.78 -30.94 1.17
CA LEU A 287 -6.29 -30.87 2.54
C LEU A 287 -5.29 -30.18 3.47
N SER A 288 -3.98 -30.40 3.28
CA SER A 288 -2.96 -29.70 4.07
C SER A 288 -3.10 -28.18 3.92
N TYR A 289 -3.16 -27.68 2.68
CA TYR A 289 -3.37 -26.25 2.42
C TYR A 289 -4.67 -25.72 3.03
N LEU A 290 -5.75 -26.47 2.95
CA LEU A 290 -7.03 -26.09 3.54
C LEU A 290 -6.96 -26.01 5.08
N TYR A 291 -6.23 -26.92 5.73
CA TYR A 291 -5.97 -26.84 7.17
C TYR A 291 -5.09 -25.64 7.53
N ASP A 292 -4.03 -25.36 6.76
CA ASP A 292 -3.16 -24.19 7.00
C ASP A 292 -3.95 -22.87 6.94
N MET A 293 -4.88 -22.74 5.99
CA MET A 293 -5.76 -21.56 5.91
C MET A 293 -6.76 -21.49 7.07
N THR A 294 -7.19 -22.64 7.61
CA THR A 294 -8.07 -22.70 8.79
C THR A 294 -7.32 -22.27 10.05
N ASP A 295 -6.07 -22.70 10.20
CA ASP A 295 -5.18 -22.32 11.30
C ASP A 295 -4.78 -20.84 11.23
N GLU A 296 -4.59 -20.29 10.03
CA GLU A 296 -4.38 -18.86 9.85
C GLU A 296 -5.59 -18.05 10.33
N LEU A 297 -6.82 -18.49 10.03
CA LEU A 297 -8.03 -17.83 10.52
C LEU A 297 -8.12 -17.85 12.05
N ALA A 298 -7.75 -18.97 12.69
CA ALA A 298 -7.65 -19.04 14.14
C ALA A 298 -6.59 -18.06 14.68
N ALA A 299 -5.45 -17.95 14.02
CA ALA A 299 -4.42 -16.99 14.38
C ALA A 299 -4.88 -15.52 14.21
N VAL A 300 -5.71 -15.21 13.22
CA VAL A 300 -6.33 -13.88 13.09
C VAL A 300 -7.20 -13.58 14.31
N TYR A 301 -7.97 -14.55 14.80
CA TYR A 301 -8.78 -14.39 16.01
C TYR A 301 -7.92 -14.16 17.26
N ASP A 302 -6.91 -15.00 17.48
CA ASP A 302 -6.13 -14.98 18.71
C ASP A 302 -5.13 -13.81 18.79
N TYR A 303 -4.50 -13.45 17.67
CA TYR A 303 -3.38 -12.49 17.65
C TYR A 303 -3.72 -11.17 16.97
N ALA A 304 -4.38 -11.22 15.80
CA ALA A 304 -4.65 -9.99 15.04
C ALA A 304 -5.81 -9.21 15.64
N ALA A 305 -6.95 -9.86 15.95
CA ALA A 305 -8.15 -9.18 16.42
C ALA A 305 -7.94 -8.27 17.65
N PRO A 306 -7.15 -8.66 18.68
CA PRO A 306 -6.84 -7.78 19.80
C PRO A 306 -6.05 -6.51 19.45
N CYS A 307 -5.34 -6.50 18.31
CA CYS A 307 -4.55 -5.35 17.87
C CYS A 307 -5.37 -4.27 17.15
N PHE A 308 -6.61 -4.60 16.75
CA PHE A 308 -7.48 -3.67 16.03
C PHE A 308 -8.56 -3.07 16.94
N PRO A 309 -9.01 -1.83 16.67
CA PRO A 309 -10.20 -1.29 17.31
C PRO A 309 -11.44 -2.16 17.04
N PRO A 310 -12.38 -2.32 18.00
CA PRO A 310 -13.60 -3.10 17.79
C PRO A 310 -14.43 -2.63 16.59
N SER A 311 -14.35 -1.35 16.21
CA SER A 311 -15.04 -0.78 15.06
C SER A 311 -14.58 -1.35 13.71
N TYR A 312 -13.42 -2.02 13.66
CA TYR A 312 -12.91 -2.65 12.44
C TYR A 312 -13.64 -3.96 12.16
N ASP A 313 -14.04 -4.66 13.21
CA ASP A 313 -14.61 -6.01 13.12
C ASP A 313 -13.74 -6.94 12.26
N ILE A 314 -12.41 -6.87 12.48
CA ILE A 314 -11.40 -7.42 11.59
C ILE A 314 -11.56 -8.93 11.42
N PHE A 315 -11.84 -9.64 12.51
CA PHE A 315 -12.03 -11.08 12.46
C PHE A 315 -13.22 -11.46 11.60
N ASN A 316 -14.40 -10.85 11.80
CA ASN A 316 -15.58 -11.20 11.02
C ASN A 316 -15.40 -10.87 9.53
N ARG A 317 -14.72 -9.77 9.20
CA ARG A 317 -14.41 -9.43 7.80
C ARG A 317 -13.46 -10.44 7.16
N MET A 318 -12.38 -10.80 7.86
CA MET A 318 -11.43 -11.82 7.41
C MET A 318 -12.09 -13.20 7.29
N PHE A 319 -12.89 -13.56 8.28
CA PHE A 319 -13.69 -14.77 8.30
C PHE A 319 -14.63 -14.84 7.09
N GLN A 320 -15.39 -13.77 6.80
CA GLN A 320 -16.25 -13.72 5.63
C GLN A 320 -15.47 -13.86 4.33
N ALA A 321 -14.34 -13.16 4.20
CA ALA A 321 -13.49 -13.26 3.01
C ALA A 321 -12.97 -14.69 2.80
N TYR A 322 -12.44 -15.31 3.86
CA TYR A 322 -11.92 -16.69 3.84
C TYR A 322 -13.05 -17.68 3.58
N HIS A 323 -14.20 -17.52 4.23
CA HIS A 323 -15.33 -18.42 4.09
C HIS A 323 -15.88 -18.45 2.65
N VAL A 324 -15.93 -17.29 1.99
CA VAL A 324 -16.28 -17.22 0.57
C VAL A 324 -15.27 -18.01 -0.26
N GLN A 325 -13.96 -17.85 -0.02
CA GLN A 325 -12.94 -18.60 -0.77
C GLN A 325 -13.01 -20.12 -0.49
N PHE A 326 -13.16 -20.53 0.76
CA PHE A 326 -13.36 -21.94 1.12
C PHE A 326 -14.58 -22.53 0.41
N ALA A 327 -15.71 -21.81 0.41
CA ALA A 327 -16.90 -22.24 -0.29
C ALA A 327 -16.65 -22.38 -1.80
N THR A 328 -15.95 -21.44 -2.43
CA THR A 328 -15.59 -21.51 -3.85
C THR A 328 -14.71 -22.73 -4.16
N VAL A 329 -13.68 -23.00 -3.35
CA VAL A 329 -12.81 -24.16 -3.53
C VAL A 329 -13.58 -25.48 -3.36
N VAL A 330 -14.44 -25.57 -2.34
CA VAL A 330 -15.24 -26.78 -2.08
C VAL A 330 -16.30 -27.00 -3.17
N ASP A 331 -16.90 -25.93 -3.69
CA ASP A 331 -17.89 -25.99 -4.77
C ASP A 331 -17.23 -26.49 -6.07
N GLU A 332 -16.08 -25.93 -6.43
CA GLU A 332 -15.28 -26.38 -7.58
C GLU A 332 -14.87 -27.85 -7.43
N LEU A 333 -14.37 -28.23 -6.25
CA LEU A 333 -14.01 -29.61 -5.94
C LEU A 333 -15.24 -30.52 -5.98
N GLY A 334 -16.41 -30.07 -5.53
CA GLY A 334 -17.66 -30.82 -5.57
C GLY A 334 -18.11 -31.13 -7.00
N HIS A 335 -17.97 -30.16 -7.91
CA HIS A 335 -18.24 -30.35 -9.33
C HIS A 335 -17.29 -31.38 -9.96
N ARG A 336 -15.98 -31.26 -9.72
CA ARG A 336 -14.97 -32.16 -10.30
C ARG A 336 -14.97 -33.54 -9.63
N ALA A 337 -15.29 -33.62 -8.35
CA ALA A 337 -15.35 -34.88 -7.61
C ALA A 337 -16.45 -35.79 -8.14
N ALA A 338 -17.56 -35.23 -8.62
CA ALA A 338 -18.63 -36.00 -9.27
C ALA A 338 -18.17 -36.70 -10.56
N GLU A 339 -17.11 -36.20 -11.21
CA GLU A 339 -16.62 -36.70 -12.50
C GLU A 339 -15.62 -37.86 -12.37
N GLY A 340 -14.97 -38.05 -11.20
CA GLY A 340 -13.89 -39.04 -11.10
C GLY A 340 -13.28 -39.32 -9.74
N LEU A 341 -13.67 -38.62 -8.67
CA LEU A 341 -13.07 -38.86 -7.35
C LEU A 341 -13.64 -40.13 -6.72
N SER A 342 -12.79 -40.95 -6.09
CA SER A 342 -13.27 -42.14 -5.41
C SER A 342 -14.20 -41.78 -4.24
N THR A 343 -15.10 -42.70 -3.86
CA THR A 343 -15.94 -42.54 -2.65
C THR A 343 -15.10 -42.27 -1.40
N LYS A 344 -13.91 -42.88 -1.32
CA LYS A 344 -12.98 -42.66 -0.20
C LYS A 344 -12.47 -41.20 -0.21
N GLY A 345 -12.06 -40.69 -1.36
CA GLY A 345 -11.64 -39.30 -1.52
C GLY A 345 -12.74 -38.30 -1.17
N ALA A 346 -13.94 -38.53 -1.69
CA ALA A 346 -15.11 -37.69 -1.38
C ALA A 346 -15.42 -37.64 0.12
N LEU A 347 -15.31 -38.78 0.82
CA LEU A 347 -15.48 -38.83 2.28
C LEU A 347 -14.38 -38.06 3.04
N ARG A 348 -13.14 -38.02 2.55
CA ARG A 348 -12.06 -37.22 3.15
C ARG A 348 -12.35 -35.73 3.06
N VAL A 349 -12.84 -35.28 1.90
CA VAL A 349 -13.25 -33.87 1.70
C VAL A 349 -14.42 -33.53 2.62
N MET A 350 -15.44 -34.40 2.70
CA MET A 350 -16.57 -34.22 3.61
C MET A 350 -16.16 -34.15 5.08
N ASP A 351 -15.23 -35.01 5.51
CA ASP A 351 -14.67 -34.99 6.87
C ASP A 351 -13.96 -33.66 7.17
N TRP A 352 -13.20 -33.12 6.19
CA TRP A 352 -12.61 -31.79 6.32
C TRP A 352 -13.68 -30.69 6.45
N VAL A 353 -14.72 -30.70 5.59
CA VAL A 353 -15.81 -29.72 5.67
C VAL A 353 -16.49 -29.76 7.04
N GLN A 354 -16.73 -30.96 7.57
CA GLN A 354 -17.32 -31.14 8.90
C GLN A 354 -16.42 -30.55 10.00
N LYS A 355 -15.11 -30.84 9.97
CA LYS A 355 -14.13 -30.30 10.93
C LYS A 355 -14.02 -28.78 10.83
N TYR A 356 -14.03 -28.23 9.63
CA TYR A 356 -14.05 -26.79 9.40
C TYR A 356 -15.31 -26.16 10.02
N MET A 357 -16.49 -26.70 9.72
CA MET A 357 -17.76 -26.21 10.28
C MET A 357 -17.81 -26.29 11.81
N ASP A 358 -17.24 -27.36 12.39
CA ASP A 358 -17.12 -27.46 13.84
C ASP A 358 -16.14 -26.42 14.40
N THR A 359 -15.03 -26.15 13.72
CA THR A 359 -14.09 -25.08 14.08
C THR A 359 -14.79 -23.71 14.07
N LEU A 360 -15.61 -23.44 13.05
CA LEU A 360 -16.41 -22.21 12.97
C LEU A 360 -17.39 -22.07 14.13
N ARG A 361 -18.04 -23.16 14.56
CA ARG A 361 -18.94 -23.14 15.71
C ARG A 361 -18.21 -22.81 17.01
N HIS A 362 -16.96 -23.22 17.17
CA HIS A 362 -16.17 -22.91 18.35
C HIS A 362 -15.65 -21.47 18.33
N LEU A 363 -15.23 -20.96 17.17
CA LEU A 363 -14.83 -19.57 16.99
C LEU A 363 -16.02 -18.62 17.19
N GLY A 364 -17.18 -18.93 16.60
CA GLY A 364 -18.40 -18.11 16.70
C GLY A 364 -19.10 -18.14 18.06
N ARG A 365 -18.74 -19.05 18.98
CA ARG A 365 -19.23 -19.05 20.38
C ARG A 365 -18.38 -18.20 21.33
N ARG A 366 -17.20 -17.75 20.90
CA ARG A 366 -16.31 -16.88 21.70
C ARG A 366 -16.44 -15.40 21.34
N ILE A 367 -17.28 -15.06 20.38
CA ILE A 367 -17.78 -13.71 20.08
C ILE A 367 -19.15 -13.59 20.74
#